data_AF-A0A528E873-F1
#
_entry.id   AF-A0A528E873-F1
#
_cell.length_a   1.000
_cell.length_b   1.000
_cell.length_c   1.000
_cell.angle_alpha   90.00
_cell.angle_beta   90.00
_cell.angle_gamma   90.00
#
_symmetry.space_group_name_H-M   'P 1'
#
loop_
_entity.id
_entity.type
_entity.pdbx_description
1 polymer ?
#
loop_
_entity_poly.entity_id
_entity_poly.type
_entity_poly.pdbx_seq_one_letter_code
_entity_poly.pdbx_strand_id
1 'polypeptide(L)'
;MSRFLPLTIHFLNGSTMVVSSIADAREALGKTWKTKHSPGYLKAARLVDDATNGICRPAVAFAAFKKAAMEQGLLEYAEPSTALSMLDQLSSLAGKGPPK
;
A
#
# COMPACT_ATOMS: atom_id res chain seq x y z
N MET A 1 -12.55 -14.78 -1.39
CA MET A 1 -11.39 -14.50 -0.51
C MET A 1 -10.48 -13.53 -1.23
N SER A 2 -10.30 -12.32 -0.70
CA SER A 2 -9.57 -11.25 -1.39
C SER A 2 -8.08 -11.58 -1.49
N ARG A 3 -7.50 -11.45 -2.68
CA ARG A 3 -6.07 -11.73 -2.98
C ARG A 3 -5.14 -10.58 -2.61
N PHE A 4 -5.67 -9.50 -2.05
CA PHE A 4 -4.92 -8.29 -1.77
C PHE A 4 -4.58 -8.20 -0.29
N LEU A 5 -3.30 -7.98 0.00
CA LEU A 5 -2.88 -7.63 1.35
C LEU A 5 -3.56 -6.32 1.73
N PRO A 6 -4.24 -6.25 2.89
CA PRO A 6 -4.89 -5.03 3.34
C PRO A 6 -3.85 -3.91 3.50
N LEU A 7 -4.09 -2.78 2.85
CA LEU A 7 -3.24 -1.59 2.95
C LEU A 7 -3.97 -0.51 3.75
N THR A 8 -3.35 -0.02 4.81
CA THR A 8 -3.88 1.12 5.58
C THR A 8 -3.40 2.42 4.96
N ILE A 9 -4.34 3.25 4.52
CA ILE A 9 -4.09 4.60 3.99
C ILE A 9 -4.47 5.62 5.06
N HIS A 10 -3.58 6.58 5.32
CA HIS A 10 -3.84 7.74 6.18
C HIS A 10 -4.09 8.96 5.31
N PHE A 11 -5.32 9.48 5.35
CA PHE A 11 -5.68 10.71 4.66
C PHE A 11 -5.31 11.93 5.49
N LEU A 12 -5.14 13.07 4.83
CA LEU A 12 -4.83 14.35 5.49
C LEU A 12 -5.90 14.82 6.48
N ASN A 13 -7.13 14.31 6.34
CA ASN A 13 -8.23 14.60 7.27
C ASN A 13 -8.09 13.89 8.62
N GLY A 14 -6.99 13.14 8.85
CA GLY A 14 -6.81 12.27 10.02
C GLY A 14 -7.64 10.98 9.95
N SER A 15 -8.35 10.75 8.84
CA SER A 15 -9.10 9.52 8.61
C SER A 15 -8.18 8.43 8.08
N THR A 16 -8.37 7.22 8.56
CA THR A 16 -7.63 6.03 8.12
C THR A 16 -8.60 5.08 7.41
N MET A 17 -8.14 4.40 6.36
CA MET A 17 -8.97 3.44 5.62
C MET A 17 -8.14 2.23 5.22
N VAL A 18 -8.71 1.04 5.46
CA VAL A 18 -8.09 -0.23 5.12
C VAL A 18 -8.58 -0.69 3.76
N VAL A 19 -7.70 -0.57 2.77
CA VAL A 19 -7.98 -0.96 1.39
C VAL A 19 -7.66 -2.43 1.19
N SER A 20 -8.70 -3.23 1.01
CA SER A 20 -8.59 -4.70 0.79
C SER A 20 -9.16 -5.17 -0.54
N SER A 21 -9.76 -4.27 -1.32
CA SER A 21 -10.41 -4.54 -2.61
C SER A 21 -10.34 -3.33 -3.55
N ILE A 22 -10.62 -3.53 -4.85
CA ILE A 22 -10.66 -2.42 -5.82
C ILE A 22 -11.80 -1.44 -5.58
N ALA A 23 -12.96 -1.91 -5.11
CA ALA A 23 -14.05 -1.04 -4.70
C ALA A 23 -13.60 -0.08 -3.58
N ASP A 24 -12.85 -0.60 -2.61
CA ASP A 24 -12.29 0.17 -1.51
C ASP A 24 -11.22 1.16 -2.02
N ALA A 25 -10.38 0.74 -2.97
CA ALA A 25 -9.38 1.62 -3.59
C ALA A 25 -10.02 2.78 -4.36
N ARG A 26 -11.16 2.54 -5.02
CA ARG A 26 -11.96 3.57 -5.70
C ARG A 26 -12.53 4.57 -4.70
N GLU A 27 -13.09 4.07 -3.59
CA GLU A 27 -13.61 4.93 -2.53
C GLU A 27 -12.49 5.75 -1.87
N ALA A 28 -11.33 5.13 -1.63
CA ALA A 28 -10.14 5.79 -1.13
C ALA A 28 -9.66 6.91 -2.07
N LEU A 29 -9.67 6.71 -3.40
CA LEU A 29 -9.37 7.76 -4.38
C LEU A 29 -10.33 8.95 -4.30
N GLY A 30 -11.61 8.70 -4.00
CA GLY A 30 -12.62 9.75 -3.82
C GLY A 30 -12.39 10.65 -2.58
N LYS A 31 -11.61 10.17 -1.60
CA LYS A 31 -11.35 10.88 -0.34
C LYS A 31 -10.32 12.01 -0.49
N THR A 32 -9.83 12.53 0.64
CA THR A 32 -8.92 13.67 0.71
C THR A 32 -7.47 13.23 0.45
N TRP A 33 -7.04 13.34 -0.81
CA TRP A 33 -5.64 13.16 -1.22
C TRP A 33 -4.87 14.47 -1.14
N LYS A 34 -3.57 14.38 -0.84
CA LYS A 34 -2.68 15.53 -0.70
C LYS A 34 -2.56 16.34 -1.98
N THR A 35 -2.46 15.66 -3.13
CA THR A 35 -2.38 16.33 -4.43
C THR A 35 -3.17 15.57 -5.50
N LYS A 36 -4.46 15.90 -5.68
CA LYS A 36 -5.32 15.26 -6.71
C LYS A 36 -4.88 15.49 -8.16
N HIS A 37 -3.82 16.26 -8.39
CA HIS A 37 -3.24 16.55 -9.71
C HIS A 37 -1.90 15.87 -9.98
N SER A 38 -1.37 15.04 -9.08
CA SER A 38 -0.14 14.30 -9.40
C SER A 38 -0.41 13.33 -10.56
N PRO A 39 0.55 13.17 -11.49
CA PRO A 39 0.43 12.21 -12.59
C PRO A 39 0.27 10.77 -12.07
N GLY A 40 0.85 10.45 -10.90
CA GLY A 40 0.64 9.17 -10.21
C GLY A 40 -0.81 8.94 -9.78
N TYR A 41 -1.47 9.97 -9.23
CA TYR A 41 -2.89 9.90 -8.84
C TYR A 41 -3.80 9.69 -10.05
N LEU A 42 -3.60 10.47 -11.13
CA LEU A 42 -4.41 10.35 -12.34
C LEU A 42 -4.28 8.97 -13.00
N LYS A 43 -3.06 8.40 -13.02
CA LYS A 43 -2.83 7.03 -13.49
C LYS A 43 -3.52 5.99 -12.62
N ALA A 44 -3.39 6.11 -11.29
CA ALA A 44 -4.04 5.20 -10.36
C ALA A 44 -5.56 5.26 -10.48
N ALA A 45 -6.14 6.46 -10.58
CA ALA A 45 -7.57 6.65 -10.74
C ALA A 45 -8.12 5.99 -12.01
N ARG A 46 -7.44 6.18 -13.15
CA ARG A 46 -7.81 5.50 -14.41
C ARG A 46 -7.74 3.98 -14.28
N LEU A 47 -6.62 3.45 -13.77
CA LEU A 47 -6.45 2.00 -13.64
C LEU A 47 -7.45 1.35 -12.69
N VAL A 48 -7.83 2.04 -11.61
CA VAL A 48 -8.86 1.57 -10.66
C VAL A 48 -10.24 1.58 -11.32
N ASP A 49 -10.56 2.58 -12.14
CA ASP A 49 -11.82 2.63 -12.89
C ASP A 49 -11.88 1.52 -13.96
N ASP A 50 -10.82 1.35 -14.75
CA ASP A 50 -10.68 0.25 -15.71
C ASP A 50 -10.78 -1.13 -15.02
N ALA A 51 -10.19 -1.30 -13.84
CA ALA A 51 -10.31 -2.55 -13.07
C ALA A 51 -11.73 -2.75 -12.52
N THR A 52 -12.45 -1.68 -12.20
CA THR A 52 -13.86 -1.74 -11.76
C THR A 52 -14.78 -2.14 -12.92
N ASN A 53 -14.49 -1.66 -14.13
CA ASN A 53 -15.19 -2.05 -15.36
C ASN A 53 -14.79 -3.43 -15.90
N GLY A 54 -13.89 -4.15 -15.23
CA GLY A 54 -13.40 -5.47 -15.65
C GLY A 54 -12.44 -5.45 -16.85
N ILE A 55 -11.96 -4.26 -17.25
CA ILE A 55 -11.04 -4.05 -18.37
C ILE A 55 -9.60 -4.35 -17.94
N CYS A 56 -9.23 -4.01 -16.70
CA CYS A 56 -7.87 -4.20 -16.19
C CYS A 56 -7.79 -5.18 -15.03
N ARG A 57 -6.61 -5.80 -14.86
CA ARG A 57 -6.38 -6.72 -13.72
C ARG A 57 -6.32 -5.91 -12.43
N PRO A 58 -7.09 -6.28 -11.39
CA PRO A 58 -7.14 -5.53 -10.13
C PRO A 58 -5.76 -5.42 -9.45
N ALA A 59 -4.86 -6.39 -9.68
CA ALA A 59 -3.49 -6.31 -9.18
C ALA A 59 -2.67 -5.15 -9.75
N VAL A 60 -2.87 -4.79 -11.02
CA VAL A 60 -2.15 -3.69 -11.67
C VAL A 60 -2.66 -2.35 -11.15
N ALA A 61 -3.99 -2.22 -11.02
CA ALA A 61 -4.61 -1.05 -10.44
C ALA A 61 -4.17 -0.82 -8.99
N PHE A 62 -4.11 -1.88 -8.19
CA PHE A 62 -3.66 -1.83 -6.80
C PHE A 62 -2.18 -1.45 -6.68
N ALA A 63 -1.32 -1.97 -7.56
CA ALA A 63 0.10 -1.60 -7.60
C ALA A 63 0.30 -0.12 -7.95
N ALA A 64 -0.45 0.40 -8.93
CA ALA A 64 -0.41 1.81 -9.29
C ALA A 64 -0.94 2.71 -8.16
N PHE A 65 -2.02 2.30 -7.51
CA PHE A 65 -2.57 2.97 -6.33
C PHE A 65 -1.55 3.04 -5.19
N LYS A 66 -0.92 1.90 -4.84
CA LYS A 66 0.12 1.84 -3.80
C LYS A 66 1.28 2.79 -4.12
N LYS A 67 1.72 2.82 -5.38
CA LYS A 67 2.80 3.72 -5.82
C LYS A 67 2.39 5.19 -5.67
N ALA A 68 1.18 5.56 -6.10
CA ALA A 68 0.68 6.93 -5.96
C ALA A 68 0.54 7.36 -4.49
N ALA A 69 0.02 6.47 -3.63
CA ALA A 69 -0.09 6.72 -2.20
C ALA A 69 1.29 6.89 -1.54
N MET A 70 2.29 6.10 -1.94
CA MET A 70 3.67 6.24 -1.49
C MET A 70 4.30 7.57 -1.94
N GLU A 71 4.13 7.95 -3.21
CA GLU A 71 4.65 9.22 -3.75
C GLU A 71 4.03 10.45 -3.06
N GLN A 72 2.82 10.33 -2.51
CA GLN A 72 2.15 11.41 -1.77
C GLN A 72 2.35 11.34 -0.26
N GLY A 73 3.02 10.31 0.25
CA GLY A 73 3.20 10.07 1.69
C GLY A 73 1.88 9.79 2.42
N LEU A 74 0.90 9.22 1.73
CA LEU A 74 -0.40 8.80 2.28
C LEU A 74 -0.38 7.36 2.79
N LEU A 75 0.62 6.59 2.38
CA LEU A 75 0.85 5.26 2.91
C LEU A 75 1.55 5.42 4.26
N GLU A 76 0.91 4.97 5.36
CA GLU A 76 1.73 4.52 6.48
C GLU A 76 2.52 3.33 5.95
N TYR A 77 3.81 3.57 5.67
CA TYR A 77 4.76 2.49 5.66
C TYR A 77 4.59 1.90 7.05
N ALA A 78 3.99 0.70 7.15
CA ALA A 78 4.20 -0.10 8.33
C ALA A 78 5.72 -0.13 8.48
N GLU A 79 6.25 0.66 9.42
CA GLU A 79 7.64 0.55 9.82
C GLU A 79 7.93 -0.94 9.91
N PRO A 80 9.08 -1.43 9.40
CA PRO A 80 9.38 -2.85 9.45
C PRO A 80 9.09 -3.30 10.87
N SER A 81 7.98 -4.02 11.01
CA SER A 81 7.35 -4.26 12.31
C SER A 81 8.47 -4.78 13.21
N THR A 82 8.58 -4.32 14.45
CA THR A 82 9.72 -4.67 15.33
C THR A 82 10.04 -6.19 15.31
N ALA A 83 9.03 -7.03 15.03
CA ALA A 83 9.15 -8.46 14.73
C ALA A 83 10.08 -8.83 13.56
N LEU A 84 10.07 -8.09 12.43
CA LEU A 84 10.97 -8.28 11.28
C LEU A 84 12.42 -7.91 11.62
N SER A 85 12.63 -6.86 12.42
CA SER A 85 13.96 -6.48 12.92
C SER A 85 14.48 -7.48 13.96
N MET A 86 13.61 -8.02 14.83
CA MET A 86 13.96 -9.11 15.75
C MET A 86 14.30 -10.41 15.01
N LEU A 87 13.61 -10.74 13.92
CA LEU A 87 13.92 -11.92 13.09
C LEU A 87 15.29 -11.80 12.40
N ASP A 88 15.62 -10.62 11.86
CA ASP A 88 16.94 -10.36 11.26
C ASP A 88 18.08 -10.45 12.30
N GLN A 89 17.85 -9.93 13.51
CA GLN A 89 18.79 -10.05 14.63
C GLN A 89 18.99 -11.50 15.09
N LEU A 90 17.92 -12.29 15.21
CA LEU A 90 18.00 -13.71 15.59
C LEU A 90 18.68 -14.56 14.51
N SER A 91 18.39 -14.28 13.23
CA SER A 91 19.04 -14.95 12.10
C SER A 91 20.53 -14.62 12.03
N SER A 92 20.92 -13.39 12.36
CA SER A 92 22.33 -12.96 12.40
C SER A 92 23.10 -13.56 13.58
N LEU A 93 22.43 -13.87 14.69
CA LEU A 93 23.04 -14.49 15.87
C LEU A 93 23.29 -16.00 15.68
N ALA A 94 22.43 -16.69 14.93
CA ALA A 94 22.52 -18.13 14.69
C ALA A 94 23.72 -18.54 13.80
N GLY A 95 24.37 -17.59 13.11
CA GLY A 95 25.54 -17.83 12.26
C GLY A 95 26.89 -17.77 12.98
N LYS A 96 26.96 -17.36 14.25
CA LYS A 96 28.22 -17.22 14.98
C LYS A 96 28.42 -18.38 15.94
N GLY A 97 28.90 -19.50 15.41
CA GLY A 97 29.46 -20.57 16.22
C GLY A 97 30.59 -20.03 17.14
N PRO A 98 30.79 -20.63 18.33
CA PRO A 98 31.75 -20.13 19.29
C PRO A 98 33.18 -20.24 18.73
N PRO A 99 34.02 -19.20 18.83
CA PRO A 99 35.44 -19.36 18.58
C PRO A 99 36.04 -20.25 19.68
N LYS A 100 36.87 -21.21 19.25
CA LYS A 100 37.69 -22.10 20.08
C LYS A 100 38.73 -21.35 20.89
#